data_AF-A0A4R5VI72-F1
#
_entry.id   AF-A0A4R5VI72-F1
#
_cell.length_a   1.000
_cell.length_b   1.000
_cell.length_c   1.000
_cell.angle_alpha   90.00
_cell.angle_beta   90.00
_cell.angle_gamma   90.00
#
_symmetry.space_group_name_H-M   'P 1'
#
loop_
_entity.id
_entity.type
_entity.pdbx_description
1 polymer ?
#
loop_
_entity_poly.entity_id
_entity_poly.type
_entity_poly.pdbx_seq_one_letter_code
_entity_poly.pdbx_strand_id
1 'polypeptide(L)'
;MSFMTGLQSENPKQTVELWILGVENRSGAVQYALLSPSLQRQTKKQFEKRGWNTGQSSPWVENFRITKVEKISDEKIKFTITYDLRSSYKNFGTGQKEITLGKNPATGKRTWFITKIVTKYKEFEGVTPAETVIK
;
A
#
# COMPACT_ATOMS: atom_id res chain seq x y z
N MET A 1 9.49 22.74 3.77
CA MET A 1 8.73 21.57 3.26
C MET A 1 8.74 20.51 4.34
N SER A 2 7.59 19.91 4.67
CA SER A 2 7.52 18.80 5.63
C SER A 2 8.07 17.51 5.01
N PHE A 3 8.71 16.63 5.78
CA PHE A 3 9.17 15.31 5.31
C PHE A 3 8.04 14.50 4.63
N MET A 4 6.79 14.70 5.05
CA MET A 4 5.63 14.00 4.49
C MET A 4 5.31 14.38 3.04
N THR A 5 5.75 15.55 2.57
CA THR A 5 5.60 15.95 1.17
C THR A 5 6.66 15.37 0.24
N GLY A 6 7.78 14.84 0.77
CA GLY A 6 8.87 14.29 -0.03
C GLY A 6 8.56 12.96 -0.72
N LEU A 7 7.61 12.20 -0.18
CA LEU A 7 7.17 10.91 -0.74
C LEU A 7 6.00 11.04 -1.72
N GLN A 8 5.46 12.25 -1.91
CA GLN A 8 4.33 12.49 -2.80
C GLN A 8 4.80 12.57 -4.26
N SER A 9 4.58 11.48 -5.00
CA SER A 9 4.97 11.38 -6.40
C SER A 9 3.88 11.92 -7.34
N GLU A 10 4.30 12.58 -8.42
CA GLU A 10 3.45 12.93 -9.56
C GLU A 10 3.20 11.74 -10.51
N ASN A 11 4.03 10.69 -10.39
CA ASN A 11 3.86 9.42 -11.08
C ASN A 11 3.11 8.42 -10.17
N PRO A 12 1.89 7.97 -10.54
CA PRO A 12 1.10 7.07 -9.72
C PRO A 12 1.76 5.69 -9.54
N LYS A 13 2.53 5.21 -10.53
CA LYS A 13 3.26 3.93 -10.41
C LYS A 13 4.31 4.00 -9.29
N GLN A 14 5.03 5.11 -9.22
CA GLN A 14 6.03 5.33 -8.18
C GLN A 14 5.40 5.40 -6.78
N THR A 15 4.19 5.96 -6.63
CA THR A 15 3.45 5.93 -5.36
C THR A 15 3.16 4.48 -4.92
N VAL A 16 2.80 3.59 -5.85
CA VAL A 16 2.59 2.16 -5.56
C VAL A 16 3.91 1.47 -5.21
N GLU A 17 4.98 1.74 -5.94
CA GLU A 17 6.32 1.17 -5.69
C GLU A 17 6.88 1.60 -4.32
N LEU A 18 6.69 2.87 -3.93
CA LEU A 18 7.07 3.34 -2.59
C LEU A 18 6.25 2.67 -1.48
N TRP A 19 4.96 2.38 -1.73
CA TRP A 19 4.14 1.66 -0.76
C TRP A 19 4.62 0.21 -0.62
N ILE A 20 4.92 -0.46 -1.75
CA ILE A 20 5.53 -1.81 -1.77
C ILE A 20 6.83 -1.82 -0.98
N LEU A 21 7.72 -0.85 -1.22
CA LEU A 21 8.98 -0.71 -0.47
C LEU A 21 8.72 -0.56 1.03
N GLY A 22 7.69 0.21 1.40
CA GLY A 22 7.24 0.33 2.78
C GLY A 22 6.76 -1.00 3.38
N VAL A 23 6.11 -1.87 2.60
CA VAL A 23 5.68 -3.20 3.04
C VAL A 23 6.89 -4.13 3.21
N GLU A 24 7.78 -4.19 2.23
CA GLU A 24 8.99 -5.03 2.26
C GLU A 24 9.91 -4.67 3.43
N ASN A 25 10.05 -3.38 3.72
CA ASN A 25 10.86 -2.87 4.84
C ASN A 25 10.09 -2.76 6.16
N ARG A 26 8.84 -3.25 6.20
CA ARG A 26 7.97 -3.21 7.40
C ARG A 26 7.75 -1.80 7.96
N SER A 27 7.94 -0.78 7.13
CA SER A 27 7.83 0.63 7.48
C SER A 27 6.40 1.12 7.33
N GLY A 28 5.66 1.11 8.45
CA GLY A 28 4.33 1.67 8.53
C GLY A 28 4.33 3.19 8.32
N ALA A 29 5.42 3.88 8.67
CA ALA A 29 5.55 5.32 8.43
C ALA A 29 5.56 5.64 6.92
N VAL A 30 6.32 4.89 6.11
CA VAL A 30 6.33 5.04 4.65
C VAL A 30 4.96 4.74 4.06
N GLN A 31 4.35 3.61 4.46
CA GLN A 31 3.01 3.26 4.00
C GLN A 31 1.97 4.34 4.35
N TYR A 32 2.00 4.84 5.58
CA TYR A 32 1.08 5.86 6.07
C TYR A 32 1.23 7.21 5.35
N ALA A 33 2.46 7.60 5.03
CA ALA A 33 2.73 8.87 4.35
C ALA A 33 2.13 8.94 2.93
N LEU A 34 1.93 7.78 2.28
CA LEU A 34 1.36 7.67 0.94
C LEU A 34 -0.18 7.61 0.92
N LEU A 35 -0.81 7.49 2.10
CA LEU A 35 -2.25 7.44 2.23
C LEU A 35 -2.88 8.82 2.07
N SER A 36 -4.09 8.86 1.51
CA SER A 36 -4.91 10.06 1.48
C SER A 36 -5.24 10.56 2.90
N PRO A 37 -5.51 11.86 3.10
CA PRO A 37 -5.86 12.39 4.42
C PRO A 37 -7.02 11.65 5.11
N SER A 38 -7.99 11.14 4.33
CA SER A 38 -9.09 10.35 4.86
C SER A 38 -8.60 9.00 5.41
N LEU A 39 -7.82 8.24 4.63
CA LEU A 39 -7.25 6.97 5.09
C LEU A 39 -6.27 7.17 6.25
N GLN A 40 -5.48 8.25 6.23
CA GLN A 40 -4.61 8.61 7.34
C GLN A 40 -5.38 8.79 8.64
N ARG A 41 -6.50 9.53 8.63
CA ARG A 41 -7.35 9.69 9.83
C ARG A 41 -7.93 8.38 10.33
N GLN A 42 -8.38 7.52 9.41
CA GLN A 42 -9.01 6.23 9.76
C GLN A 42 -8.01 5.23 10.36
N THR A 43 -6.75 5.27 9.93
CA THR A 43 -5.77 4.22 10.23
C THR A 43 -4.68 4.65 11.23
N LYS A 44 -4.55 5.95 11.53
CA LYS A 44 -3.49 6.50 12.41
C LYS A 44 -3.32 5.71 13.71
N LYS A 45 -4.41 5.53 14.46
CA LYS A 45 -4.38 4.81 15.76
C LYS A 45 -3.87 3.38 15.62
N GLN A 46 -4.14 2.72 14.48
CA GLN A 46 -3.69 1.35 14.25
C GLN A 46 -2.19 1.30 13.93
N PHE A 47 -1.68 2.24 13.13
CA PHE A 47 -0.24 2.39 12.91
C PHE A 47 0.51 2.72 14.20
N GLU A 48 0.00 3.67 15.00
CA GLU A 48 0.59 4.04 16.29
C GLU A 48 0.63 2.87 17.27
N LYS A 49 -0.46 2.11 17.39
CA LYS A 49 -0.52 0.91 18.24
C LYS A 49 0.49 -0.17 17.85
N ARG A 50 0.83 -0.26 16.56
CA ARG A 50 1.87 -1.18 16.05
C ARG A 50 3.28 -0.58 16.13
N GLY A 51 3.44 0.59 16.74
CA GLY A 51 4.73 1.28 16.82
C GLY A 51 5.30 1.64 15.44
N TRP A 52 4.42 1.91 14.46
CA TRP A 52 4.78 2.16 13.06
C TRP A 52 5.48 0.99 12.33
N ASN A 53 5.49 -0.21 12.94
CA ASN A 53 5.90 -1.44 12.27
C ASN A 53 4.70 -2.11 11.60
N THR A 54 4.93 -2.71 10.44
CA THR A 54 3.89 -3.39 9.64
C THR A 54 4.43 -4.66 9.00
N GLY A 55 3.58 -5.41 8.32
CA GLY A 55 3.94 -6.71 7.76
C GLY A 55 4.16 -7.77 8.85
N GLN A 56 4.65 -8.93 8.41
CA GLN A 56 4.85 -10.10 9.25
C GLN A 56 6.23 -10.70 8.95
N SER A 57 6.83 -11.34 9.95
CA SER A 57 8.15 -11.97 9.83
C SER A 57 8.12 -13.30 9.10
N SER A 58 7.08 -14.10 9.31
CA SER A 58 6.82 -15.33 8.60
C SER A 58 5.32 -15.69 8.71
N PRO A 59 4.64 -15.97 7.59
CA PRO A 59 5.14 -15.74 6.24
C PRO A 59 5.26 -14.25 5.93
N TRP A 60 6.23 -13.89 5.08
CA TRP A 60 6.42 -12.54 4.55
C TRP A 60 6.00 -12.49 3.08
N VAL A 61 5.74 -11.27 2.60
CA VAL A 61 5.45 -11.00 1.20
C VAL A 61 6.74 -10.62 0.47
N GLU A 62 6.94 -11.14 -0.73
CA GLU A 62 8.08 -10.81 -1.59
C GLU A 62 7.69 -10.88 -3.08
N ASN A 63 8.61 -10.48 -3.97
CA ASN A 63 8.44 -10.56 -5.42
C ASN A 63 7.16 -9.85 -5.92
N PHE A 64 6.95 -8.60 -5.51
CA PHE A 64 5.82 -7.81 -5.99
C PHE A 64 5.88 -7.56 -7.50
N ARG A 65 4.72 -7.68 -8.16
CA ARG A 65 4.55 -7.50 -9.61
C ARG A 65 3.28 -6.71 -9.86
N ILE A 66 3.38 -5.62 -10.63
CA ILE A 66 2.20 -4.92 -11.13
C ILE A 66 1.68 -5.71 -12.34
N THR A 67 0.49 -6.29 -12.22
CA THR A 67 -0.10 -7.14 -13.26
C THR A 67 -1.18 -6.44 -14.07
N LYS A 68 -1.77 -5.37 -13.53
CA LYS A 68 -2.78 -4.57 -14.23
C LYS A 68 -2.72 -3.10 -13.81
N VAL A 69 -2.96 -2.21 -14.76
CA VAL A 69 -3.15 -0.77 -14.53
C VAL A 69 -4.43 -0.34 -15.24
N GLU A 70 -5.35 0.27 -14.51
CA GLU A 70 -6.66 0.68 -15.00
C GLU A 70 -6.89 2.16 -14.69
N LYS A 71 -7.04 2.99 -15.73
CA LYS A 71 -7.48 4.38 -15.58
C LYS A 71 -8.99 4.39 -15.35
N ILE A 72 -9.42 4.73 -14.14
CA ILE A 72 -10.85 4.81 -13.78
C ILE A 72 -11.43 6.16 -14.20
N SER A 73 -10.64 7.23 -14.04
CA SER A 73 -10.94 8.58 -14.53
C SER A 73 -9.63 9.38 -14.65
N ASP A 74 -9.71 10.66 -15.02
CA ASP A 74 -8.53 11.56 -15.01
C ASP A 74 -7.96 11.80 -13.61
N GLU A 75 -8.72 11.50 -12.56
CA GLU A 75 -8.34 11.74 -11.17
C GLU A 75 -8.10 10.46 -10.38
N LYS A 76 -8.34 9.30 -11.00
CA LYS A 76 -8.36 8.02 -10.31
C LYS A 76 -7.79 6.91 -11.17
N ILE A 77 -6.86 6.15 -10.60
CA ILE A 77 -6.19 5.02 -11.25
C ILE A 77 -6.14 3.86 -10.28
N LYS A 78 -6.28 2.64 -10.80
CA LYS A 78 -6.23 1.41 -10.02
C LYS A 78 -5.09 0.53 -10.52
N PHE A 79 -4.33 -0.01 -9.58
CA PHE A 79 -3.28 -1.00 -9.83
C PHE A 79 -3.71 -2.33 -9.24
N THR A 80 -3.55 -3.39 -10.00
CA THR A 80 -3.57 -4.76 -9.47
C THR A 80 -2.14 -5.23 -9.34
N ILE A 81 -1.79 -5.70 -8.15
CA ILE A 81 -0.48 -6.25 -7.84
C ILE A 81 -0.60 -7.69 -7.35
N THR A 82 0.38 -8.50 -7.68
CA THR A 82 0.56 -9.85 -7.15
C THR A 82 1.92 -9.97 -6.48
N TYR A 83 2.05 -10.90 -5.54
CA TYR A 83 3.26 -11.13 -4.75
C TYR A 83 3.25 -12.56 -4.24
N ASP A 84 4.40 -13.05 -3.82
CA ASP A 84 4.53 -14.38 -3.25
C ASP A 84 4.46 -14.28 -1.72
N LEU A 85 3.76 -15.22 -1.10
CA LEU A 85 3.70 -15.35 0.35
C LEU A 85 4.61 -16.50 0.76
N ARG A 86 5.67 -16.23 1.52
CA ARG A 86 6.73 -17.20 1.77
C ARG A 86 7.14 -17.27 3.23
N SER A 87 7.51 -18.46 3.69
CA SER A 87 8.31 -18.68 4.90
C SER A 87 9.64 -19.34 4.54
N SER A 88 10.50 -19.53 5.55
CA SER A 88 11.75 -20.28 5.41
C SER A 88 11.57 -21.71 4.92
N TYR A 89 10.39 -22.31 5.12
CA TYR A 89 10.15 -23.73 4.83
C TYR A 89 9.13 -23.98 3.71
N LYS A 90 8.37 -22.97 3.27
CA LYS A 90 7.31 -23.16 2.27
C LYS A 90 6.99 -21.87 1.51
N ASN A 91 6.64 -22.02 0.25
CA ASN A 91 5.92 -21.00 -0.52
C ASN A 91 4.40 -21.27 -0.39
N PHE A 92 3.66 -20.31 0.16
CA PHE A 92 2.20 -20.34 0.33
C PHE A 92 1.45 -19.85 -0.92
N GLY A 93 2.18 -19.63 -2.01
CA GLY A 93 1.70 -19.24 -3.33
C GLY A 93 1.55 -17.73 -3.48
N THR A 94 0.80 -17.32 -4.50
CA THR A 94 0.62 -15.91 -4.87
C THR A 94 -0.57 -15.24 -4.18
N GLY A 95 -0.37 -14.06 -3.60
CA GLY A 95 -1.41 -13.16 -3.10
C GLY A 95 -1.72 -12.05 -4.10
N GLN A 96 -2.80 -11.31 -3.87
CA GLN A 96 -3.23 -10.23 -4.76
C GLN A 96 -3.83 -9.06 -3.98
N LYS A 97 -3.45 -7.84 -4.38
CA LYS A 97 -4.04 -6.59 -3.90
C LYS A 97 -4.47 -5.70 -5.06
N GLU A 98 -5.54 -4.95 -4.85
CA GLU A 98 -5.93 -3.82 -5.68
C GLU A 98 -5.69 -2.51 -4.93
N ILE A 99 -4.88 -1.62 -5.49
CA ILE A 99 -4.52 -0.33 -4.90
C ILE A 99 -5.11 0.77 -5.78
N THR A 100 -6.00 1.57 -5.21
CA THR A 100 -6.64 2.70 -5.88
C THR A 100 -5.99 4.00 -5.44
N LEU A 101 -5.52 4.78 -6.40
CA LEU A 101 -4.93 6.09 -6.19
C LEU A 101 -5.90 7.18 -6.63
N GLY A 102 -5.86 8.31 -5.92
CA GLY A 102 -6.55 9.54 -6.27
C GLY A 102 -5.58 10.73 -6.31
N LYS A 103 -5.85 11.72 -7.15
CA LYS A 103 -5.10 12.98 -7.16
C LYS A 103 -5.25 13.70 -5.82
N ASN A 104 -4.16 14.32 -5.37
CA ASN A 104 -4.13 15.17 -4.20
C ASN A 104 -4.73 16.56 -4.53
N PRO A 105 -5.86 16.96 -3.93
CA PRO A 105 -6.43 18.28 -4.16
C PRO A 105 -5.75 19.39 -3.35
N ALA A 106 -4.96 19.03 -2.33
CA ALA A 106 -4.43 19.96 -1.32
C ALA A 106 -3.11 20.64 -1.71
N THR A 107 -2.47 20.17 -2.78
CA THR A 107 -1.26 20.79 -3.31
C THR A 107 -1.55 21.25 -4.72
N GLY A 108 -1.16 22.47 -5.11
CA GLY A 108 -1.14 22.87 -6.53
C GLY A 108 -0.26 21.98 -7.43
N LYS A 109 0.33 20.90 -6.87
CA LYS A 109 1.07 19.83 -7.54
C LYS A 109 0.16 18.63 -7.80
N ARG A 110 0.34 18.00 -8.96
CA ARG A 110 -0.43 16.84 -9.44
C ARG A 110 0.06 15.53 -8.80
N THR A 111 0.11 15.47 -7.47
CA THR A 111 0.60 14.28 -6.74
C THR A 111 -0.50 13.25 -6.49
N TRP A 112 -0.13 11.99 -6.28
CA TRP A 112 -1.07 10.89 -6.07
C TRP A 112 -1.01 10.30 -4.67
N PHE A 113 -2.18 10.04 -4.09
CA PHE A 113 -2.34 9.32 -2.82
C PHE A 113 -3.08 8.01 -2.99
N ILE A 114 -2.77 7.05 -2.12
CA ILE A 114 -3.57 5.84 -1.96
C ILE A 114 -4.88 6.20 -1.26
N THR A 115 -6.00 5.87 -1.90
CA THR A 115 -7.35 6.13 -1.40
C THR A 115 -8.07 4.86 -0.99
N LYS A 116 -7.64 3.70 -1.49
CA LYS A 116 -8.18 2.39 -1.12
C LYS A 116 -7.15 1.30 -1.39
N ILE A 117 -7.08 0.32 -0.49
CA ILE A 117 -6.37 -0.94 -0.72
C ILE A 117 -7.35 -2.08 -0.42
N VAL A 118 -7.54 -2.96 -1.39
CA VAL A 118 -8.34 -4.18 -1.24
C VAL A 118 -7.40 -5.37 -1.36
N THR A 119 -7.41 -6.24 -0.36
CA THR A 119 -6.58 -7.44 -0.31
C THR A 119 -7.48 -8.65 -0.47
N LYS A 120 -7.21 -9.49 -1.46
CA LYS A 120 -7.88 -10.79 -1.55
C LYS A 120 -7.40 -11.64 -0.39
N TYR A 121 -8.33 -12.18 0.39
CA TYR A 121 -8.02 -13.00 1.55
C TYR A 121 -7.06 -14.11 1.15
N LYS A 122 -6.03 -14.25 1.96
CA LYS A 122 -5.06 -15.31 1.84
C LYS A 122 -4.70 -15.83 3.21
N GLU A 123 -4.77 -17.13 3.38
CA GLU A 123 -4.40 -17.79 4.62
C GLU A 123 -2.95 -17.44 5.00
N PHE A 124 -2.73 -17.18 6.28
CA PHE A 124 -1.44 -16.79 6.89
C PHE A 124 -0.87 -15.43 6.51
N GLU A 125 -1.50 -14.68 5.60
CA GLU A 125 -1.01 -13.35 5.24
C GLU A 125 -1.29 -12.31 6.34
N GLY A 126 -0.23 -11.61 6.77
CA GLY A 126 -0.34 -10.42 7.61
C GLY A 126 -0.72 -9.19 6.79
N VAL A 127 -1.82 -8.53 7.17
CA VAL A 127 -2.32 -7.32 6.48
C VAL A 127 -1.97 -6.03 7.22
N THR A 128 -1.69 -4.98 6.45
CA THR A 128 -1.37 -3.65 6.99
C THR A 128 -2.65 -2.87 7.34
N PRO A 129 -2.58 -1.86 8.23
CA PRO A 129 -3.78 -1.19 8.75
C PRO A 129 -4.70 -0.52 7.72
N ALA A 130 -4.20 -0.16 6.54
CA ALA A 130 -4.97 0.53 5.50
C ALA A 130 -5.66 -0.41 4.51
N GLU A 131 -5.55 -1.72 4.73
CA GLU A 131 -6.09 -2.74 3.84
C GLU A 131 -7.48 -3.20 4.26
N THR A 132 -8.38 -3.32 3.28
CA THR A 132 -9.66 -4.01 3.45
C THR A 132 -9.55 -5.41 2.87
N VAL A 133 -9.79 -6.44 3.69
CA VAL A 133 -9.72 -7.84 3.26
C VAL A 133 -11.08 -8.30 2.75
N ILE A 134 -11.11 -8.91 1.56
CA ILE A 134 -12.30 -9.53 0.96
C ILE A 134 -12.08 -11.04 0.83
N LYS A 135 -13.10 -11.84 1.16
CA LYS A 135 -13.07 -13.31 0.99
C LYS A 135 -13.49 -13.71 -0.41
#